data_AF-A0A934T3F7-F1
#
_entry.id   AF-A0A934T3F7-F1
#
_cell.length_a   1.000
_cell.length_b   1.000
_cell.length_c   1.000
_cell.angle_alpha   90.00
_cell.angle_beta   90.00
_cell.angle_gamma   90.00
#
_symmetry.space_group_name_H-M   'P 1'
#
loop_
_entity.id
_entity.type
_entity.pdbx_description
1 polymer ?
#
loop_
_entity_poly.entity_id
_entity_poly.type
_entity_poly.pdbx_seq_one_letter_code
_entity_poly.pdbx_strand_id
1 'polypeptide(L)' 'MEAEVKNQDVLKSPGQAAGFLGASIQTLANWRATGRYSLPYVKVGRLVRYRESDLVAFIAANTVAPQSVREA' A
#
# COMPACT_ATOMS: atom_id res chain seq x y z
N MET A 1 4.81 4.54 -20.70
CA MET A 1 5.06 3.57 -19.62
C MET A 1 3.71 3.34 -18.96
N GLU A 2 2.90 2.51 -19.62
CA GLU A 2 1.50 2.28 -19.28
C GLU A 2 1.43 1.28 -18.13
N ALA A 3 0.87 1.70 -17.00
CA ALA A 3 0.46 0.76 -15.97
C ALA A 3 -0.71 -0.04 -16.54
N GLU A 4 -0.43 -1.26 -17.02
CA GLU A 4 -1.45 -2.21 -17.46
C GLU A 4 -2.41 -2.48 -16.29
N VAL A 5 -3.58 -1.83 -16.34
CA VAL A 5 -4.63 -2.03 -15.33
C VAL A 5 -5.24 -3.41 -15.57
N LYS A 6 -4.69 -4.44 -14.92
CA LYS A 6 -5.29 -5.77 -14.90
C LYS A 6 -6.64 -5.67 -14.18
N ASN A 7 -7.71 -5.79 -14.95
CA ASN A 7 -9.11 -5.69 -14.49
C ASN A 7 -9.55 -6.80 -13.50
N GLN A 8 -8.61 -7.56 -12.94
CA GLN A 8 -8.81 -8.67 -12.00
C GLN A 8 -8.21 -8.40 -10.61
N ASP A 9 -7.70 -7.19 -10.35
CA ASP A 9 -7.12 -6.85 -9.05
C ASP A 9 -8.16 -6.92 -7.93
N VAL A 10 -7.91 -7.83 -6.98
CA VAL A 10 -8.77 -8.02 -5.82
C VAL A 10 -8.71 -6.77 -4.94
N LEU A 11 -9.83 -6.07 -4.85
CA LEU A 11 -9.98 -4.87 -4.02
C LEU A 11 -10.13 -5.26 -2.54
N LYS A 12 -9.09 -5.00 -1.76
CA LYS A 12 -9.05 -5.21 -0.32
C LYS A 12 -9.73 -4.08 0.43
N SER A 13 -10.45 -4.42 1.49
CA SER A 13 -10.97 -3.43 2.44
C SER A 13 -9.82 -2.80 3.26
N PRO A 14 -10.04 -1.67 3.96
CA PRO A 14 -9.01 -1.07 4.80
C PRO A 14 -8.53 -2.02 5.89
N GLY A 15 -9.42 -2.88 6.42
CA GLY A 15 -9.06 -3.91 7.41
C GLY A 15 -8.18 -5.00 6.81
N GLN A 16 -8.49 -5.46 5.61
CA GLN A 16 -7.67 -6.44 4.90
C GLN A 16 -6.31 -5.87 4.50
N ALA A 17 -6.27 -4.64 3.99
CA ALA A 17 -5.03 -3.94 3.64
C ALA A 17 -4.16 -3.69 4.88
N ALA A 18 -4.78 -3.32 6.00
CA ALA A 18 -4.12 -3.15 7.29
C ALA A 18 -3.46 -4.46 7.74
N GLY A 19 -4.22 -5.57 7.73
CA GLY A 19 -3.68 -6.90 8.03
C GLY A 19 -2.56 -7.33 7.08
N PHE A 20 -2.68 -7.02 5.79
CA PHE A 20 -1.67 -7.33 4.78
C PHE A 20 -0.35 -6.57 5.01
N LEU A 21 -0.44 -5.30 5.39
CA LEU A 21 0.72 -4.44 5.67
C LEU A 21 1.25 -4.58 7.11
N GLY A 22 0.54 -5.29 8.00
CA GLY A 22 0.82 -5.29 9.44
C GLY A 22 0.59 -3.92 10.11
N ALA A 23 -0.21 -3.05 9.49
CA ALA A 23 -0.54 -1.72 10.00
C ALA A 23 -1.93 -1.69 10.63
N SER A 24 -2.28 -0.61 11.33
CA SER A 24 -3.66 -0.40 11.80
C SER A 24 -4.52 0.32 10.75
N ILE A 25 -5.83 0.10 10.76
CA ILE A 25 -6.78 0.83 9.88
C ILE A 25 -6.66 2.36 10.10
N GLN A 26 -6.44 2.77 11.35
CA GLN A 26 -6.25 4.17 11.71
C GLN A 26 -4.95 4.74 11.11
N THR A 27 -3.87 3.96 11.11
CA THR A 27 -2.61 4.30 10.42
C THR A 27 -2.86 4.53 8.93
N LEU A 28 -3.60 3.65 8.26
CA LEU A 28 -3.96 3.84 6.85
C LEU A 28 -4.86 5.06 6.62
N ALA A 29 -5.74 5.40 7.57
CA ALA A 29 -6.53 6.63 7.50
C ALA A 29 -5.65 7.87 7.64
N ASN A 30 -4.70 7.86 8.58
CA ASN A 30 -3.72 8.93 8.74
C ASN A 30 -2.84 9.09 7.50
N TRP A 31 -2.41 8.01 6.85
CA TRP A 31 -1.63 8.09 5.61
C TRP A 31 -2.42 8.77 4.48
N ARG A 32 -3.71 8.45 4.35
CA ARG A 32 -4.61 9.10 3.38
C ARG A 32 -4.81 10.58 3.70
N ALA A 33 -4.95 10.94 4.98
CA ALA A 33 -5.19 12.32 5.41
C ALA A 33 -3.93 13.20 5.33
N THR A 34 -2.76 12.64 5.69
CA THR A 34 -1.48 13.35 5.67
C THR A 34 -0.85 13.40 4.28
N GLY A 35 -1.23 12.49 3.38
CA GLY A 35 -0.63 12.39 2.04
C GLY A 35 0.86 12.00 2.06
N ARG A 36 1.40 11.61 3.22
CA ARG A 36 2.83 11.35 3.40
C ARG A 36 3.32 10.11 2.64
N TYR A 37 2.43 9.14 2.44
CA TYR A 37 2.73 7.92 1.72
C TYR A 37 1.86 7.85 0.47
N SER A 38 2.52 7.67 -0.69
CA SER A 38 1.84 7.52 -1.98
C SER A 38 1.33 6.09 -2.13
N LEU A 39 0.36 5.71 -1.29
CA LEU A 39 -0.35 4.43 -1.41
C LEU A 39 -1.66 4.68 -2.18
N PRO A 40 -1.78 4.21 -3.44
CA PRO A 40 -3.00 4.37 -4.21
C PRO A 40 -4.19 3.70 -3.52
N TYR A 41 -5.34 4.37 -3.57
CA TYR A 41 -6.58 3.83 -3.05
C TYR A 41 -7.72 4.11 -4.02
N VAL A 42 -8.64 3.15 -4.10
CA VAL A 42 -9.86 3.26 -4.89
C VAL A 42 -10.98 3.72 -3.97
N LYS A 43 -11.50 4.92 -4.22
CA LYS A 43 -12.65 5.45 -3.49
C LYS A 43 -13.93 5.15 -4.28
N VAL A 44 -14.81 4.35 -3.69
CA VAL A 44 -16.13 4.01 -4.24
C VAL A 44 -17.20 4.54 -3.29
N GLY A 45 -17.60 5.79 -3.49
CA GLY A 45 -18.51 6.50 -2.59
C GLY A 45 -17.91 6.65 -1.18
N ARG A 46 -18.57 6.07 -0.18
CA ARG A 46 -18.08 6.01 1.22
C ARG A 46 -17.04 4.91 1.46
N LEU A 47 -16.92 3.96 0.53
CA LEU A 47 -16.01 2.83 0.68
C LEU A 47 -14.63 3.20 0.16
N VAL A 48 -13.60 2.87 0.92
CA VAL A 48 -12.21 2.94 0.47
C VAL A 48 -11.69 1.52 0.32
N ARG A 49 -11.08 1.25 -0.83
CA ARG A 49 -10.51 -0.04 -1.18
C ARG A 49 -9.06 0.15 -1.63
N TYR A 50 -8.26 -0.89 -1.49
CA TYR A 50 -6.87 -0.93 -1.93
C TYR A 50 -6.72 -2.07 -2.92
N ARG A 51 -5.99 -1.87 -4.01
CA ARG A 51 -5.63 -2.99 -4.90
C ARG A 51 -4.53 -3.81 -4.23
N GLU A 52 -4.63 -5.12 -4.32
CA GLU A 52 -3.58 -6.00 -3.78
C GLU A 52 -2.23 -5.73 -4.45
N SER A 53 -2.20 -5.51 -5.77
CA SER A 53 -0.96 -5.17 -6.48
C SER A 53 -0.32 -3.87 -5.99
N ASP A 54 -1.12 -2.85 -5.67
CA ASP A 54 -0.61 -1.59 -5.14
C ASP A 54 -0.01 -1.77 -3.74
N LEU A 55 -0.61 -2.63 -2.90
CA LEU A 55 -0.07 -2.95 -1.58
C LEU A 55 1.28 -3.68 -1.69
N VAL A 56 1.39 -4.65 -2.61
CA VAL A 56 2.64 -5.37 -2.87
C VAL A 56 3.72 -4.42 -3.39
N ALA A 57 3.38 -3.58 -4.36
CA ALA A 57 4.30 -2.58 -4.91
C ALA A 57 4.76 -1.60 -3.83
N PHE A 58 3.87 -1.20 -2.92
CA PHE A 58 4.21 -0.35 -1.79
C PHE A 58 5.20 -1.02 -0.83
N ILE A 59 5.00 -2.30 -0.50
CA ILE A 59 5.95 -3.05 0.33
C ILE A 59 7.31 -3.11 -0.36
N ALA A 60 7.35 -3.45 -1.64
CA ALA A 60 8.59 -3.52 -2.42
C ALA A 60 9.32 -2.16 -2.44
N ALA A 61 8.60 -1.07 -2.65
CA ALA A 61 9.15 0.29 -2.68
C ALA A 61 9.66 0.78 -1.31
N ASN A 62 9.07 0.31 -0.20
CA ASN A 62 9.49 0.67 1.16
C ASN A 62 10.44 -0.36 1.80
N THR A 63 10.81 -1.43 1.07
CA THR A 63 11.80 -2.39 1.53
C THR A 63 13.18 -1.77 1.42
N VAL A 64 13.72 -1.32 2.56
CA VAL A 64 15.10 -0.86 2.65
C VAL A 64 16.01 -2.06 2.87
N ALA A 65 16.88 -2.34 1.92
CA ALA A 65 17.93 -3.33 2.14
C ALA A 65 18.82 -2.83 3.29
N PRO A 66 19.06 -3.63 4.34
CA PRO A 66 20.03 -3.26 5.36
C PRO A 66 21.37 -3.07 4.65
N GLN A 67 21.90 -1.85 4.65
CA GLN A 67 23.23 -1.61 4.08
C GLN A 67 24.19 -2.54 4.83
N SER A 68 24.73 -3.52 4.11
CA SER A 68 25.78 -4.39 4.61
C SER A 68 26.88 -3.47 5.14
N VAL A 69 27.08 -3.51 6.46
CA VAL A 69 28.16 -2.82 7.14
C VAL A 69 29.45 -3.21 6.44
N ARG A 70 30.15 -2.23 5.88
CA ARG A 70 31.43 -2.43 5.19
C ARG A 70 32.37 -3.15 6.18
N GLU A 71 32.78 -4.37 5.82
CA GLU A 71 33.82 -5.12 6.52
C GLU A 71 35.16 -4.34 6.50
N ALA A 72 35.93 -4.61 7.55
CA ALA A 72 37.03 -3.84 8.12
C ALA A 72 38.27 -3.66 7.23
#